data_AF-A0A3D4NIH9-F1
#
_entry.id   AF-A0A3D4NIH9-F1
#
_cell.length_a   1.000
_cell.length_b   1.000
_cell.length_c   1.000
_cell.angle_alpha   90.00
_cell.angle_beta   90.00
_cell.angle_gamma   90.00
#
_symmetry.space_group_name_H-M   'P 1'
#
loop_
_entity.id
_entity.type
_entity.pdbx_description
1 polymer ?
#
loop_
_entity_poly.entity_id
_entity_poly.type
_entity_poly.pdbx_seq_one_letter_code
_entity_poly.pdbx_strand_id
1 'polypeptide(L)' 'MAVGLGPLPTLHPVAGFELGIASAGIKRPGRKDVVVMRCAEGSTVAG' A
#
# COMPACT_ATOMS: atom_id res chain seq x y z
N MET A 1 -10.60 -10.02 12.35
CA MET A 1 -9.28 -9.38 12.12
C MET A 1 -9.35 -7.99 12.77
N ALA A 2 -8.37 -7.61 13.60
CA ALA A 2 -8.34 -6.26 14.16
C ALA A 2 -7.99 -5.28 13.02
N VAL A 3 -9.01 -4.65 12.45
CA VAL A 3 -8.87 -3.80 11.24
C VAL A 3 -8.77 -2.32 11.56
N GLY A 4 -8.88 -1.91 12.82
CA GLY A 4 -8.77 -0.51 13.24
C GLY A 4 -9.67 0.42 12.41
N LEU A 5 -11.00 0.24 12.50
CA LEU A 5 -12.04 0.87 11.65
C LEU A 5 -12.08 2.43 11.64
N GLY A 6 -11.08 3.11 12.21
CA GLY A 6 -10.95 4.55 12.14
C GLY A 6 -10.35 5.03 10.81
N PRO A 7 -10.45 6.33 10.52
CA PRO A 7 -9.71 6.92 9.40
C PRO A 7 -8.22 6.71 9.59
N LEU A 8 -7.50 6.48 8.48
CA LEU A 8 -6.05 6.49 8.51
C LEU A 8 -5.56 7.88 8.98
N PRO A 9 -4.55 7.94 9.87
CA PRO A 9 -3.89 9.20 10.17
C PRO A 9 -3.21 9.74 8.91
N THR A 10 -2.79 11.00 8.94
CA THR A 10 -1.94 11.55 7.88
C THR A 10 -0.68 10.70 7.75
N LEU A 11 -0.47 10.14 6.56
CA LEU A 11 0.75 9.42 6.22
C LEU A 11 1.74 10.40 5.59
N HIS A 12 2.90 10.58 6.22
CA HIS A 12 3.95 11.44 5.69
C HIS A 12 4.72 10.72 4.56
N PRO A 13 5.16 11.45 3.53
CA PRO A 13 5.96 10.86 2.46
C PRO A 13 7.32 10.39 3.00
N VAL A 14 7.79 9.26 2.48
CA VAL A 14 9.14 8.75 2.73
C VAL A 14 9.91 8.83 1.42
N ALA A 15 11.03 9.57 1.41
CA ALA A 15 11.85 9.71 0.22
C ALA A 15 12.34 8.33 -0.26
N GLY A 16 12.13 8.03 -1.55
CA GLY A 16 12.50 6.74 -2.13
C GLY A 16 11.51 5.59 -1.90
N PHE A 17 10.34 5.85 -1.32
CA PHE A 17 9.27 4.85 -1.16
C PHE A 17 7.94 5.36 -1.70
N GLU A 18 7.23 4.53 -2.45
CA GLU A 18 5.93 4.87 -3.04
C GLU A 18 4.90 3.75 -2.86
N LEU A 19 3.63 4.16 -2.80
CA LEU A 19 2.48 3.27 -2.76
C LEU A 19 1.63 3.46 -4.01
N GLY A 20 1.53 2.40 -4.82
CA GLY A 20 0.56 2.28 -5.91
C GLY A 20 -0.66 1.50 -5.46
N ILE A 21 -1.83 1.82 -6.00
CA ILE A 21 -3.08 1.08 -5.75
C ILE A 21 -3.74 0.71 -7.07
N ALA A 22 -4.24 -0.52 -7.15
CA ALA A 22 -4.88 -1.05 -8.34
C ALA A 22 -6.11 -1.90 -7.98
N SER A 23 -6.99 -2.08 -8.96
CA SER A 23 -8.14 -2.97 -8.89
C SER A 23 -7.84 -4.21 -9.73
N ALA A 24 -7.25 -5.24 -9.12
CA ALA A 24 -6.92 -6.50 -9.79
C ALA A 24 -8.10 -7.47 -9.87
N GLY A 25 -9.21 -7.19 -9.17
CA GLY A 25 -10.42 -7.99 -9.21
C GLY A 25 -10.39 -9.21 -8.28
N ILE A 26 -9.47 -9.27 -7.33
CA ILE A 26 -9.34 -10.32 -6.30
C ILE A 26 -10.54 -10.31 -5.35
N LYS A 27 -11.01 -9.11 -4.97
CA LYS A 27 -12.13 -8.98 -4.04
C LYS A 27 -13.45 -8.84 -4.79
N ARG A 28 -13.61 -7.75 -5.56
CA ARG A 28 -14.79 -7.46 -6.41
C ARG A 28 -14.37 -6.53 -7.56
N PRO A 29 -15.02 -6.59 -8.73
CA PRO A 29 -14.73 -5.70 -9.85
C PRO A 29 -14.72 -4.23 -9.42
N GLY A 30 -13.72 -3.47 -9.89
CA GLY A 30 -13.58 -2.04 -9.60
C GLY A 30 -13.06 -1.70 -8.19
N ARG A 31 -13.05 -2.65 -7.24
CA ARG A 31 -12.51 -2.38 -5.89
C ARG A 31 -10.99 -2.36 -5.93
N LYS A 32 -10.38 -1.27 -5.43
CA LYS A 32 -8.95 -1.21 -5.16
C LYS A 32 -8.62 -2.26 -4.09
N ASP A 33 -7.94 -3.31 -4.51
CA ASP A 33 -7.73 -4.51 -3.73
C ASP A 33 -6.28 -5.00 -3.74
N VAL A 34 -5.42 -4.31 -4.50
CA VAL A 34 -3.98 -4.50 -4.50
C VAL A 34 -3.29 -3.19 -4.16
N VAL A 35 -2.31 -3.28 -3.27
CA VAL A 35 -1.33 -2.24 -3.00
C VAL A 35 0.02 -2.73 -3.51
N VAL A 36 0.71 -1.90 -4.27
CA VAL A 36 2.09 -2.13 -4.72
C VAL A 36 2.99 -1.18 -3.92
N MET A 37 4.01 -1.74 -3.27
CA MET A 37 5.01 -0.96 -2.54
C MET A 37 6.28 -0.90 -3.38
N ARG A 38 6.69 0.30 -3.79
CA ARG A 38 7.91 0.51 -4.56
C ARG A 38 8.99 1.07 -3.65
N CYS A 39 10.09 0.33 -3.53
CA CYS A 39 11.31 0.82 -2.89
C CYS A 39 12.29 1.31 -3.97
N ALA A 40 13.04 2.37 -3.68
CA ALA A 40 14.10 2.85 -4.55
C ALA A 40 15.19 1.78 -4.72
N GLU A 41 15.90 1.84 -5.84
CA GLU A 41 17.06 0.98 -6.08
C GLU A 41 18.08 1.09 -4.93
N GLY A 42 18.69 -0.03 -4.56
CA GLY A 42 19.62 -0.12 -3.44
C GLY A 42 18.97 -0.21 -2.04
N SER A 43 17.64 -0.18 -1.95
CA SER A 43 16.94 -0.40 -0.67
C SER A 43 17.17 -1.81 -0.13
N THR A 44 17.19 -1.97 1.19
CA THR A 44 17.20 -3.25 1.88
C THR A 44 15.84 -3.54 2.49
N VAL A 45 15.43 -4.81 2.50
CA VAL A 45 14.15 -5.27 3.04
C VAL A 45 14.40 -6.49 3.93
N ALA A 46 13.73 -6.56 5.07
CA ALA A 46 13.69 -7.73 5.95
C ALA A 46 12.27 -8.31 5.98
N GLY A 47 12.14 -9.62 6.21
CA GLY A 47 10.88 -10.36 6.20
C GLY A 47 10.76 -11.34 7.35
#